data_AF-A0A2E2Y9I7-F1
#
_entry.id   AF-A0A2E2Y9I7-F1
#
_cell.length_a   1.000
_cell.length_b   1.000
_cell.length_c   1.000
_cell.angle_alpha   90.00
_cell.angle_beta   90.00
_cell.angle_gamma   90.00
#
_symmetry.space_group_name_H-M   'P 1'
#
loop_
_entity.id
_entity.type
_entity.pdbx_description
1 polymer ?
#
loop_
_entity_poly.entity_id
_entity_poly.type
_entity_poly.pdbx_seq_one_letter_code
_entity_poly.pdbx_strand_id
1 'polypeptide(L)'
;MAVTFEDLEFKPHSVAEGGVQAQLQIGKFELSVVDMKGSGPMYEVAIFANGNFVQLPEIHPNYGEEGSDDVIHYQTADKITEIIKKITQINLDFVEIFGQPEMDFR
;
A
#
# COMPACT_ATOMS: atom_id res chain seq x y z
N MET A 1 -16.52 8.86 0.15
CA MET A 1 -16.50 7.38 -0.03
C MET A 1 -15.07 6.92 0.22
N ALA A 2 -14.88 5.81 0.93
CA ALA A 2 -13.53 5.28 1.17
C ALA A 2 -13.05 4.56 -0.09
N VAL A 3 -11.80 4.78 -0.50
CA VAL A 3 -11.16 4.08 -1.63
C VAL A 3 -11.07 2.59 -1.33
N THR A 4 -11.33 1.77 -2.33
CA THR A 4 -11.31 0.30 -2.28
C THR A 4 -10.39 -0.28 -3.35
N PHE A 5 -10.18 -1.60 -3.32
CA PHE A 5 -9.41 -2.29 -4.36
C PHE A 5 -9.97 -2.05 -5.77
N GLU A 6 -11.28 -1.95 -5.94
CA GLU A 6 -11.93 -1.77 -7.25
C GLU A 6 -11.64 -0.39 -7.86
N ASP A 7 -11.23 0.57 -7.03
CA ASP A 7 -10.86 1.92 -7.45
C ASP A 7 -9.38 2.00 -7.90
N LEU A 8 -8.61 0.92 -7.77
CA LEU A 8 -7.20 0.87 -8.15
C LEU A 8 -7.04 0.75 -9.67
N GLU A 9 -6.28 1.68 -10.25
CA GLU A 9 -5.92 1.63 -11.67
C GLU A 9 -4.68 0.76 -11.89
N PHE A 10 -4.89 -0.47 -12.35
CA PHE A 10 -3.79 -1.38 -12.71
C PHE A 10 -3.23 -1.06 -14.10
N LYS A 11 -1.92 -0.79 -14.14
CA LYS A 11 -1.12 -0.56 -15.34
C LYS A 11 -0.14 -1.70 -15.54
N PRO A 12 0.37 -1.96 -16.76
CA PRO A 12 1.40 -2.97 -16.98
C PRO A 12 2.64 -2.73 -16.11
N HIS A 13 3.14 -3.78 -15.48
CA HIS A 13 4.34 -3.72 -14.64
C HIS A 13 5.58 -3.51 -15.51
N SER A 14 6.43 -2.54 -15.15
CA SER A 14 7.56 -2.11 -15.98
C SER A 14 8.65 -3.17 -16.18
N VAL A 15 8.77 -4.11 -15.23
CA VAL A 15 9.82 -5.14 -15.23
C VAL A 15 9.31 -6.58 -15.34
N ALA A 16 7.98 -6.80 -15.32
CA ALA A 16 7.40 -8.14 -15.39
C ALA A 16 6.47 -8.23 -16.60
N GLU A 17 6.87 -9.02 -17.60
CA GLU A 17 6.07 -9.23 -18.79
C GLU A 17 4.75 -9.93 -18.42
N GLY A 18 3.63 -9.26 -18.70
CA GLY A 18 2.29 -9.72 -18.29
C GLY A 18 1.92 -9.39 -16.84
N GLY A 19 2.83 -8.84 -16.04
CA GLY A 19 2.52 -8.35 -14.69
C GLY A 19 1.76 -7.02 -14.73
N VAL A 20 1.05 -6.71 -13.64
CA VAL A 20 0.33 -5.45 -13.45
C VAL A 20 0.67 -4.81 -12.11
N GLN A 21 0.57 -3.49 -12.05
CA GLN A 21 0.80 -2.67 -10.86
C GLN A 21 -0.26 -1.57 -10.76
N ALA A 22 -0.78 -1.35 -9.55
CA ALA A 22 -1.51 -0.15 -9.21
C ALA A 22 -0.75 0.62 -8.10
N GLN A 23 -0.81 1.94 -8.16
CA GLN A 23 -0.26 2.83 -7.13
C GLN A 23 -1.35 3.75 -6.61
N LEU A 24 -1.37 3.98 -5.30
CA LEU A 24 -2.34 4.84 -4.64
C LEU A 24 -1.66 5.71 -3.59
N GLN A 25 -1.72 7.03 -3.76
CA GLN A 25 -1.22 7.99 -2.77
C GLN A 25 -2.26 8.21 -1.67
N ILE A 26 -1.84 8.04 -0.40
CA ILE A 26 -2.66 8.25 0.80
C ILE A 26 -1.89 9.15 1.76
N GLY A 27 -2.08 10.46 1.62
CA GLY A 27 -1.35 11.46 2.41
C GLY A 27 0.16 11.34 2.19
N LYS A 28 0.92 11.04 3.24
CA LYS A 28 2.38 10.84 3.15
C LYS A 28 2.81 9.44 2.70
N PHE A 29 1.86 8.51 2.62
CA PHE A 29 2.12 7.12 2.26
C PHE A 29 1.73 6.86 0.81
N GLU A 30 2.43 5.94 0.18
CA GLU A 30 2.08 5.40 -1.13
C GLU A 30 1.90 3.88 -0.99
N LEU A 31 0.76 3.36 -1.45
CA LEU A 31 0.50 1.93 -1.57
C LEU A 31 0.83 1.49 -3.00
N SER A 32 1.63 0.43 -3.14
CA SER A 32 1.85 -0.26 -4.41
C SER A 32 1.29 -1.66 -4.34
N VAL A 33 0.41 -2.01 -5.27
CA VAL A 33 -0.21 -3.34 -5.39
C VAL A 33 0.25 -3.95 -6.71
N VAL A 34 0.90 -5.12 -6.65
CA VAL A 34 1.48 -5.78 -7.81
C VAL A 34 0.89 -7.17 -7.98
N ASP A 35 0.66 -7.59 -9.22
CA ASP A 35 0.50 -8.99 -9.59
C ASP A 35 1.54 -9.30 -10.68
N MET A 36 2.57 -10.05 -10.30
CA MET A 36 3.68 -10.41 -11.19
C MET A 36 3.28 -11.36 -12.32
N LYS A 37 2.14 -12.05 -12.21
CA LYS A 37 1.65 -13.00 -13.23
C LYS A 37 0.50 -12.43 -14.06
N GLY A 38 -0.13 -11.35 -13.60
CA GLY A 38 -1.29 -10.71 -14.22
C GLY A 38 -2.55 -11.58 -14.27
N SER A 39 -2.56 -12.72 -13.59
CA SER A 39 -3.66 -13.70 -13.60
C SER A 39 -4.53 -13.66 -12.35
N GLY A 40 -4.16 -12.86 -11.34
CA GLY A 40 -4.77 -12.83 -10.02
C GLY A 40 -4.75 -14.19 -9.30
N PRO A 41 -5.34 -14.29 -8.09
CA PRO A 41 -5.77 -13.21 -7.19
C PRO A 41 -4.73 -12.92 -6.09
N MET A 42 -3.48 -13.38 -6.27
CA MET A 42 -2.42 -13.30 -5.28
C MET A 42 -1.57 -12.08 -5.54
N TYR A 43 -2.06 -10.95 -5.02
CA TYR A 43 -1.34 -9.68 -5.13
C TYR A 43 -0.26 -9.59 -4.05
N GLU A 44 0.76 -8.79 -4.36
CA GLU A 44 1.79 -8.36 -3.44
C GLU A 44 1.59 -6.88 -3.13
N VAL A 45 1.75 -6.51 -1.87
CA VAL A 45 1.51 -5.14 -1.41
C VAL A 45 2.77 -4.59 -0.76
N ALA A 46 3.21 -3.44 -1.23
CA ALA A 46 4.28 -2.65 -0.61
C ALA A 46 3.75 -1.28 -0.20
N ILE A 47 4.30 -0.73 0.88
CA ILE A 47 3.97 0.61 1.36
C ILE A 47 5.24 1.43 1.41
N PHE A 48 5.15 2.65 0.89
CA PHE A 48 6.25 3.60 0.86
C PHE A 48 5.90 4.87 1.64
N ALA A 49 6.91 5.50 2.22
CA ALA A 49 6.84 6.88 2.67
C ALA A 49 8.10 7.60 2.19
N ASN A 50 7.93 8.73 1.49
CA ASN A 50 9.05 9.49 0.88
C ASN A 50 9.97 8.60 0.03
N GLY A 51 9.41 7.67 -0.75
CA GLY A 51 10.15 6.77 -1.64
C GLY A 51 10.89 5.60 -0.96
N ASN A 52 10.78 5.45 0.36
CA ASN A 52 11.38 4.34 1.10
C ASN A 52 10.30 3.35 1.54
N PHE A 53 10.62 2.05 1.53
CA PHE A 53 9.75 1.03 2.12
C PHE A 53 9.50 1.32 3.59
N VAL A 54 8.25 1.18 4.01
CA VAL A 54 7.85 1.31 5.41
C VAL A 54 6.94 0.17 5.82
N GLN A 55 7.14 -0.27 7.05
CA GLN A 55 6.26 -1.23 7.69
C GLN A 55 5.36 -0.48 8.66
N LEU A 56 4.06 -0.73 8.56
CA LEU A 56 3.07 -0.06 9.38
C LEU A 56 2.50 -1.02 10.43
N PRO A 57 2.32 -0.55 11.68
CA PRO A 57 1.74 -1.37 12.73
C PRO A 57 0.36 -1.86 12.30
N GLU A 58 0.02 -3.09 12.69
CA GLU A 58 -1.25 -3.76 12.37
C GLU A 58 -1.50 -4.04 10.88
N ILE A 59 -0.57 -3.70 9.99
CA ILE A 59 -0.65 -3.99 8.56
C ILE A 59 0.35 -5.09 8.18
N HIS A 60 1.63 -4.91 8.53
CA HIS A 60 2.64 -5.93 8.30
C HIS A 60 2.57 -7.01 9.41
N PRO A 61 2.61 -8.31 9.07
CA PRO A 61 2.70 -9.36 10.07
C PRO A 61 3.96 -9.19 10.91
N ASN A 62 3.86 -9.39 12.23
CA ASN A 62 5.05 -9.44 13.08
C ASN A 62 5.72 -10.80 12.88
N TYR A 63 6.72 -10.85 12.00
CA TYR A 63 7.48 -12.06 11.70
C TYR A 63 8.50 -12.44 12.79
N GLY A 64 8.65 -11.66 13.87
CA GLY A 64 9.62 -11.91 14.94
C GLY A 64 11.04 -11.46 14.58
N GLU A 65 12.06 -12.09 15.20
CA GLU A 65 13.49 -11.78 14.94
C GLU A 65 13.98 -12.21 13.55
N GLU A 66 13.22 -13.04 12.85
CA GLU A 66 13.56 -13.51 11.51
C GLU A 66 12.82 -12.67 10.46
N GLY A 67 13.49 -11.62 9.99
CA GLY A 67 13.21 -10.95 8.71
C GLY A 67 11.76 -10.51 8.50
N SER A 68 11.43 -9.30 8.95
CA SER A 68 10.20 -8.66 8.52
C SER A 68 10.31 -8.28 7.04
N ASP A 69 9.53 -8.91 6.16
CA ASP A 69 9.50 -8.56 4.74
C ASP A 69 8.76 -7.23 4.55
N ASP A 70 9.32 -6.34 3.73
CA ASP A 70 8.73 -5.05 3.39
C ASP A 70 7.50 -5.21 2.48
N VAL A 71 7.38 -6.38 1.84
CA VAL A 71 6.29 -6.76 0.95
C VAL A 71 5.36 -7.77 1.64
N ILE A 72 4.06 -7.52 1.54
CA ILE A 72 3.02 -8.41 2.05
C ILE A 72 2.52 -9.28 0.88
N HIS A 73 2.89 -10.57 0.91
CA HIS A 73 2.53 -11.51 -0.16
C HIS A 73 1.11 -12.06 -0.05
N TYR A 74 0.60 -12.60 -1.16
CA TYR A 74 -0.63 -13.41 -1.24
C TYR A 74 -1.89 -12.69 -0.72
N GLN A 75 -2.01 -11.40 -0.99
CA GLN A 75 -3.16 -10.60 -0.58
C GLN A 75 -4.31 -10.74 -1.58
N THR A 76 -5.53 -10.82 -1.05
CA THR A 76 -6.77 -10.79 -1.83
C THR A 76 -7.28 -9.35 -1.96
N ALA A 77 -8.19 -9.10 -2.91
CA ALA A 77 -8.83 -7.79 -3.10
C ALA A 77 -9.49 -7.24 -1.81
N ASP A 78 -10.16 -8.10 -1.04
CA ASP A 78 -10.76 -7.73 0.24
C ASP A 78 -9.70 -7.30 1.25
N LYS A 79 -8.57 -8.03 1.34
CA LYS A 79 -7.47 -7.68 2.23
C LYS A 79 -6.75 -6.42 1.82
N ILE A 80 -6.58 -6.17 0.54
CA ILE A 80 -6.04 -4.90 0.04
C ILE A 80 -6.96 -3.74 0.41
N THR A 81 -8.28 -3.93 0.29
CA THR A 81 -9.25 -2.93 0.74
C THR A 81 -9.15 -2.66 2.24
N GLU A 82 -8.96 -3.68 3.07
CA GLU A 82 -8.68 -3.51 4.51
C GLU A 82 -7.37 -2.76 4.76
N ILE A 83 -6.30 -3.07 4.01
CA ILE A 83 -5.01 -2.37 4.11
C ILE A 83 -5.18 -0.89 3.76
N ILE A 84 -5.85 -0.56 2.64
CA ILE A 84 -6.13 0.83 2.24
C ILE A 84 -6.83 1.61 3.37
N LYS A 85 -7.84 0.99 3.99
CA LYS A 85 -8.57 1.59 5.13
C LYS A 85 -7.65 1.84 6.32
N LYS A 86 -6.78 0.88 6.66
CA LYS A 86 -5.82 1.03 7.77
C LYS A 86 -4.79 2.13 7.50
N ILE A 87 -4.20 2.20 6.30
CA ILE A 87 -3.25 3.27 5.94
C ILE A 87 -3.95 4.63 6.03
N THR A 88 -5.19 4.72 5.54
CA THR A 88 -5.99 5.95 5.61
C THR A 88 -6.20 6.37 7.06
N GLN A 89 -6.55 5.45 7.95
CA GLN A 89 -6.71 5.75 9.38
C GLN A 89 -5.39 6.21 10.01
N ILE A 90 -4.29 5.48 9.80
CA ILE A 90 -2.96 5.86 10.31
C ILE A 90 -2.55 7.26 9.83
N ASN A 91 -2.84 7.59 8.58
CA ASN A 91 -2.57 8.92 8.04
C ASN A 91 -3.43 10.00 8.72
N LEU A 92 -4.71 9.73 8.96
CA LEU A 92 -5.60 10.65 9.69
C LEU A 92 -5.14 10.85 11.13
N ASP A 93 -4.82 9.77 11.86
CA ASP A 93 -4.32 9.85 13.24
C ASP A 93 -3.02 10.68 13.30
N PHE A 94 -2.13 10.52 12.31
CA PHE A 94 -0.91 11.31 12.23
C PHE A 94 -1.22 12.80 12.02
N VAL A 95 -2.17 13.14 11.14
CA VAL A 95 -2.63 14.52 10.88
C VAL A 95 -3.26 15.13 12.13
N GLU A 96 -4.08 14.36 12.87
CA GLU A 96 -4.75 14.83 14.09
C GLU A 96 -3.76 15.08 15.23
N ILE A 97 -2.76 14.21 15.41
CA ILE A 97 -1.79 14.30 16.50
C ILE A 97 -0.71 15.35 16.22
N PHE A 98 -0.21 15.43 14.98
CA PHE A 98 0.97 16.23 14.65
C PHE A 98 0.66 17.47 13.80
N GLY A 99 -0.60 17.68 13.42
CA GLY A 99 -1.01 18.72 12.47
C GLY A 99 -0.85 18.26 11.01
N GLN A 100 -1.42 19.03 10.07
CA GLN A 100 -1.37 18.69 8.64
C GLN A 100 0.08 18.43 8.19
N PRO A 101 0.37 17.32 7.46
CA PRO A 101 1.60 17.25 6.69
C PRO A 101 1.53 18.40 5.69
N GLU A 102 2.51 19.29 5.74
CA GLU A 102 2.61 20.42 4.82
C GLU A 102 2.44 19.93 3.37
N MET A 103 1.24 20.14 2.81
CA MET A 103 1.09 20.35 1.38
C MET A 103 0.92 21.84 1.18
N ASP A 104 2.03 22.55 1.33
CA ASP A 104 2.17 23.90 0.82
C ASP A 104 3.32 23.91 -0.17
N PHE A 105 3.01 23.64 -1.44
CA PHE A 105 3.68 24.27 -2.57
C PHE A 105 2.67 24.39 -3.72
N ARG A 106 2.04 25.58 -3.75
CA ARG A 106 1.63 26.39 -4.91
C ARG A 106 1.46 25.71 -6.27
#